data_AF-A0AA46Q516-F1
#
_entry.id   AF-A0AA46Q516-F1
#
_cell.length_a   1.000
_cell.length_b   1.000
_cell.length_c   1.000
_cell.angle_alpha   90.00
_cell.angle_beta   90.00
_cell.angle_gamma   90.00
#
_symmetry.space_group_name_H-M   'P 1'
#
loop_
_entity.id
_entity.type
_entity.pdbx_description
1 polymer ?
#
loop_
_entity_poly.entity_id
_entity_poly.type
_entity_poly.pdbx_seq_one_letter_code
_entity_poly.pdbx_strand_id
1 'polypeptide(L)'
;MKKLSKLEAVFWSIALPGFSQLLAGQLWKGTLFVVLEFIINVYSHFNSAIMYSFMGEIDKAVHVLNYQWLMFYPCLYMFAMWDAYRSAMPEKEELSFLPFVFSAYFVTVGLMYSTKLKLFGVFFGPVFLPMIFVIPGVVTGLLIRWVILKWRKHQVQS
;
A
#
# COMPACT_ATOMS: atom_id res chain seq x y z
N MET A 1 -11.70 24.85 5.46
CA MET A 1 -10.51 23.98 5.42
C MET A 1 -10.11 23.77 3.97
N LYS A 2 -8.83 23.96 3.60
CA LYS A 2 -8.37 23.67 2.23
C LYS A 2 -8.59 22.18 1.95
N LYS A 3 -9.21 21.85 0.81
CA LYS A 3 -9.29 20.46 0.36
C LYS A 3 -7.88 19.98 0.02
N LEU A 4 -7.42 18.89 0.63
CA LEU A 4 -6.17 18.23 0.25
C LEU A 4 -6.20 17.86 -1.23
N SER A 5 -5.09 18.06 -1.92
CA SER A 5 -4.95 17.52 -3.27
C SER A 5 -4.81 15.99 -3.24
N LYS A 6 -5.16 15.31 -4.34
CA LYS A 6 -5.05 13.84 -4.42
C LYS A 6 -3.63 13.34 -4.16
N LEU A 7 -2.64 14.05 -4.71
CA LEU A 7 -1.23 13.71 -4.56
C LEU A 7 -0.79 13.92 -3.12
N GLU A 8 -1.14 15.06 -2.53
CA GLU A 8 -0.85 15.35 -1.13
C GLU A 8 -1.46 14.30 -0.19
N ALA A 9 -2.71 13.89 -0.44
CA ALA A 9 -3.37 12.83 0.32
C ALA A 9 -2.65 11.48 0.18
N VAL A 10 -2.12 11.14 -1.00
CA VAL A 10 -1.35 9.90 -1.19
C VAL A 10 0.02 9.99 -0.52
N PHE A 11 0.78 11.06 -0.72
CA PHE A 11 2.13 11.21 -0.15
C PHE A 11 2.12 11.22 1.39
N TRP A 12 1.14 11.89 2.01
CA TRP A 12 1.00 11.84 3.47
C TRP A 12 0.58 10.46 3.98
N SER A 13 -0.28 9.75 3.25
CA SER A 13 -0.62 8.37 3.60
C SER A 13 0.54 7.41 3.42
N ILE A 14 1.46 7.69 2.48
CA ILE A 14 2.68 6.91 2.30
C ILE A 14 3.62 7.10 3.48
N ALA A 15 3.79 8.35 3.92
CA ALA A 15 4.63 8.66 5.06
C ALA A 15 4.09 8.02 6.35
N LEU A 16 2.77 8.11 6.57
CA LEU A 16 2.12 7.48 7.71
C LEU A 16 0.62 7.26 7.45
N PRO A 17 0.13 6.01 7.38
CA PRO A 17 -1.30 5.72 7.25
C PRO A 17 -2.14 6.40 8.32
N GLY A 18 -3.14 7.19 7.90
CA GLY A 18 -4.00 7.95 8.79
C GLY A 18 -3.70 9.45 8.86
N PHE A 19 -2.50 9.91 8.48
CA PHE A 19 -2.18 11.35 8.50
C PHE A 19 -3.05 12.17 7.56
N SER A 20 -3.29 11.67 6.34
CA SER A 20 -4.17 12.34 5.38
C SER A 20 -5.61 12.47 5.90
N GLN A 21 -6.10 11.45 6.62
CA GLN A 21 -7.41 11.49 7.27
C GLN A 21 -7.45 12.52 8.40
N LEU A 22 -6.40 12.60 9.22
CA LEU A 22 -6.26 13.62 10.26
C LEU A 22 -6.24 15.04 9.68
N LEU A 23 -5.43 15.26 8.63
CA LEU A 23 -5.35 16.54 7.93
C LEU A 23 -6.67 16.92 7.25
N ALA A 24 -7.47 15.94 6.83
CA ALA A 24 -8.82 16.13 6.29
C ALA A 24 -9.90 16.32 7.38
N GLY A 25 -9.54 16.34 8.67
CA GLY A 25 -10.46 16.48 9.80
C GLY A 25 -11.22 15.20 10.19
N GLN A 26 -10.91 14.05 9.57
CA GLN A 26 -11.52 12.75 9.89
C GLN A 26 -10.80 12.10 11.09
N LEU A 27 -10.90 12.73 12.26
CA LEU A 27 -10.11 12.37 13.46
C LEU A 27 -10.27 10.91 13.87
N TRP A 28 -11.50 10.37 13.88
CA TRP A 28 -11.74 8.99 14.29
C TRP A 28 -11.00 7.98 13.40
N LYS A 29 -11.17 8.09 12.07
CA LYS A 29 -10.51 7.19 11.11
C LYS A 29 -8.99 7.40 11.11
N GLY A 30 -8.56 8.65 11.13
CA GLY A 30 -7.15 9.00 11.13
C GLY A 30 -6.44 8.42 12.34
N THR A 31 -6.96 8.63 13.55
CA THR A 31 -6.41 8.05 14.78
C THR A 31 -6.42 6.53 14.74
N LEU A 32 -7.49 5.90 14.25
CA LEU A 32 -7.56 4.44 14.11
C LEU A 32 -6.43 3.91 13.20
N PHE A 33 -6.23 4.51 12.01
CA PHE A 33 -5.17 4.08 11.11
C PHE A 33 -3.78 4.29 11.69
N VAL A 34 -3.53 5.43 12.35
CA VAL A 34 -2.25 5.71 13.01
C VAL A 34 -1.98 4.68 14.11
N VAL A 35 -2.97 4.39 14.97
CA VAL A 35 -2.81 3.40 16.04
C VAL A 35 -2.54 2.00 15.48
N LEU A 36 -3.29 1.58 14.45
CA LEU A 36 -3.08 0.28 13.80
C LEU A 36 -1.71 0.20 13.12
N GLU A 37 -1.26 1.28 12.48
CA GLU A 37 0.08 1.40 11.90
C GLU A 37 1.15 1.16 12.97
N PHE A 38 1.07 1.83 14.12
CA PHE A 38 2.02 1.65 15.22
C PHE A 38 1.96 0.23 15.80
N ILE A 39 0.77 -0.32 16.02
CA ILE A 39 0.60 -1.69 16.52
C ILE A 39 1.29 -2.66 15.57
N ILE A 40 0.93 -2.65 14.28
CA ILE A 40 1.52 -3.58 13.32
C ILE A 40 3.03 -3.36 13.22
N ASN A 41 3.52 -2.13 13.15
CA ASN A 41 4.95 -1.83 13.04
C ASN A 41 5.75 -2.40 14.24
N VAL A 42 5.28 -2.17 15.46
CA VAL A 42 5.93 -2.64 16.69
C VAL A 42 5.91 -4.16 16.78
N TYR A 43 4.75 -4.79 16.62
CA TYR A 43 4.61 -6.24 16.75
C TYR A 43 5.25 -7.04 15.59
N SER A 44 5.39 -6.42 14.42
CA SER A 44 6.12 -7.01 13.28
C SER A 44 7.62 -6.78 13.30
N HIS A 45 8.12 -5.89 14.17
CA HIS A 45 9.48 -5.35 14.12
C HIS A 45 9.84 -4.73 12.76
N PHE A 46 8.87 -4.11 12.09
CA PHE A 46 9.04 -3.66 10.71
C PHE A 46 10.13 -2.59 10.55
N ASN A 47 10.18 -1.59 11.44
CA ASN A 47 11.22 -0.56 11.40
C ASN A 47 12.63 -1.14 11.52
N SER A 48 12.83 -2.17 12.34
CA SER A 48 14.12 -2.86 12.46
C SER A 48 14.47 -3.60 11.16
N ALA A 49 13.50 -4.27 10.53
CA ALA A 49 13.72 -4.93 9.25
C ALA A 49 14.01 -3.93 8.12
N ILE A 50 13.36 -2.76 8.11
CA ILE A 50 13.68 -1.65 7.20
C ILE A 50 15.13 -1.23 7.40
N MET A 51 15.53 -0.93 8.63
CA MET A 51 16.91 -0.53 8.96
C MET A 51 17.93 -1.56 8.46
N TYR A 52 17.76 -2.85 8.79
CA TYR A 52 18.65 -3.91 8.32
C TYR A 52 18.66 -4.03 6.79
N SER A 53 17.51 -3.87 6.14
CA SER A 53 17.42 -3.91 4.67
C SER A 53 18.24 -2.79 4.03
N PHE A 54 18.15 -1.57 4.56
CA PHE A 54 18.91 -0.42 4.06
C PHE A 54 20.41 -0.50 4.37
N MET A 55 20.82 -1.20 5.43
CA MET A 55 22.22 -1.49 5.71
C MET A 55 22.79 -2.64 4.85
N GLY A 56 21.97 -3.27 4.00
CA GLY A 56 22.37 -4.43 3.20
C GLY A 56 22.39 -5.76 3.98
N GLU A 57 21.97 -5.76 5.25
CA GLU A 57 21.94 -6.94 6.12
C GLU A 57 20.60 -7.70 5.95
N ILE A 58 20.31 -8.14 4.73
CA ILE A 58 19.00 -8.70 4.36
C ILE A 58 18.64 -9.94 5.20
N ASP A 59 19.61 -10.80 5.53
CA ASP A 59 19.36 -11.96 6.38
C ASP A 59 18.88 -11.56 7.78
N LYS A 60 19.45 -10.51 8.38
CA LYS A 60 18.98 -10.00 9.67
C LYS A 60 17.57 -9.41 9.56
N ALA A 61 17.27 -8.74 8.44
CA ALA A 61 15.92 -8.25 8.17
C ALA A 61 14.90 -9.41 8.10
N VAL A 62 15.27 -10.55 7.51
CA VAL A 62 14.42 -11.75 7.46
C VAL A 62 14.17 -12.32 8.86
N HIS A 63 15.20 -12.37 9.71
CA HIS A 63 15.13 -13.00 11.03
C HIS A 63 14.44 -12.14 12.09
N VAL A 64 14.59 -10.82 12.05
CA VAL A 64 13.98 -9.93 13.05
C VAL A 64 12.46 -9.80 12.84
N LEU A 65 11.98 -10.04 11.63
CA LEU A 65 10.61 -9.75 11.22
C LEU A 65 9.62 -10.78 11.74
N ASN A 66 8.53 -10.32 12.32
CA ASN A 66 7.37 -11.17 12.56
C ASN A 66 6.38 -11.06 11.39
N TYR A 67 6.44 -12.06 10.51
CA TYR A 67 5.62 -12.14 9.29
C TYR A 67 4.12 -12.22 9.57
N GLN A 68 3.69 -12.85 10.67
CA GLN A 68 2.26 -12.96 10.98
C GLN A 68 1.63 -11.58 11.17
N TRP A 69 2.32 -10.68 11.88
CA TRP A 69 1.89 -9.31 12.03
C TRP A 69 2.04 -8.51 10.74
N LEU A 70 3.16 -8.65 10.03
CA LEU A 70 3.38 -7.86 8.82
C LEU A 70 2.45 -8.23 7.66
N MET A 71 1.95 -9.46 7.57
CA MET A 71 1.01 -9.85 6.51
C MET A 71 -0.30 -9.04 6.53
N PHE A 72 -0.67 -8.42 7.65
CA PHE A 72 -1.82 -7.50 7.72
C PHE A 72 -1.52 -6.11 7.14
N TYR A 73 -0.24 -5.75 7.07
CA TYR A 73 0.23 -4.41 6.71
C TYR A 73 -0.15 -3.99 5.28
N PRO A 74 0.04 -4.80 4.22
CA PRO A 74 -0.28 -4.39 2.85
C PRO A 74 -1.74 -3.98 2.67
N CYS A 75 -2.66 -4.73 3.27
CA CYS A 75 -4.09 -4.45 3.21
C CYS A 75 -4.45 -3.16 3.95
N LEU A 76 -3.97 -3.00 5.19
CA LEU A 76 -4.22 -1.80 5.99
C LEU A 76 -3.66 -0.56 5.29
N TYR A 77 -2.41 -0.63 4.84
CA TYR A 77 -1.68 0.47 4.23
C TYR A 77 -2.34 0.95 2.92
N MET A 78 -2.63 0.01 2.01
CA MET A 78 -3.28 0.33 0.74
C MET A 78 -4.70 0.82 0.92
N PHE A 79 -5.43 0.29 1.91
CA PHE A 79 -6.78 0.76 2.22
C PHE A 79 -6.79 2.17 2.80
N ALA A 80 -5.91 2.46 3.76
CA ALA A 80 -5.78 3.81 4.33
C ALA A 80 -5.39 4.84 3.26
N MET A 81 -4.48 4.47 2.35
CA MET A 81 -4.08 5.31 1.22
C MET A 81 -5.23 5.52 0.22
N TRP A 82 -6.01 4.47 -0.07
CA TRP A 82 -7.20 4.59 -0.91
C TRP A 82 -8.29 5.46 -0.26
N ASP A 83 -8.57 5.31 1.04
CA ASP A 83 -9.58 6.12 1.74
C ASP A 83 -9.18 7.62 1.74
N ALA A 84 -7.88 7.91 1.88
CA ALA A 84 -7.34 9.26 1.72
C ALA A 84 -7.53 9.78 0.28
N TYR A 85 -7.17 8.98 -0.73
CA TYR A 85 -7.37 9.32 -2.13
C TYR A 85 -8.85 9.57 -2.45
N ARG A 86 -9.74 8.70 -1.95
CA ARG A 86 -11.20 8.78 -2.13
C ARG A 86 -11.78 10.06 -1.54
N SER A 87 -11.23 10.52 -0.42
CA SER A 87 -11.65 11.76 0.23
C SER A 87 -11.23 13.01 -0.54
N ALA A 88 -10.18 12.92 -1.37
CA ALA A 88 -9.66 14.03 -2.18
C ALA A 88 -10.09 13.97 -3.66
N MET A 89 -10.61 12.83 -4.13
CA MET A 89 -10.97 12.65 -5.54
C MET A 89 -12.35 13.25 -5.89
N PRO A 90 -12.57 13.67 -7.15
CA PRO A 90 -13.89 14.10 -7.61
C PRO A 90 -14.83 12.90 -7.83
N GLU A 91 -16.14 13.11 -7.67
CA GLU A 91 -17.16 12.05 -7.72
C GLU A 91 -17.20 11.27 -9.03
N LYS A 92 -16.85 11.92 -10.15
CA LYS A 92 -16.78 11.30 -11.48
C LYS A 92 -15.69 10.22 -11.63
N GLU A 93 -14.81 10.08 -10.65
CA GLU A 93 -13.72 9.12 -10.71
C GLU A 93 -14.15 7.74 -10.18
N GLU A 94 -14.52 6.87 -11.11
CA GLU A 94 -14.99 5.53 -10.77
C GLU A 94 -13.86 4.50 -10.72
N LEU A 95 -14.09 3.43 -9.95
CA LEU A 95 -13.21 2.27 -9.82
C LEU A 95 -11.76 2.61 -9.42
N SER A 96 -11.56 3.74 -8.74
CA SER A 96 -10.26 4.22 -8.26
C SER A 96 -9.63 3.32 -7.20
N PHE A 97 -10.39 2.40 -6.59
CA PHE A 97 -9.89 1.42 -5.63
C PHE A 97 -9.05 0.31 -6.26
N LEU A 98 -9.22 0.02 -7.56
CA LEU A 98 -8.58 -1.13 -8.21
C LEU A 98 -7.05 -1.11 -8.11
N PRO A 99 -6.34 0.00 -8.43
CA PRO A 99 -4.88 0.06 -8.27
C PRO A 99 -4.42 -0.24 -6.84
N PHE A 100 -5.14 0.22 -5.82
CA PHE A 100 -4.79 0.01 -4.41
C PHE A 100 -5.01 -1.44 -3.97
N VAL A 101 -6.17 -2.02 -4.33
CA VAL A 101 -6.52 -3.39 -3.96
C VAL A 101 -5.58 -4.39 -4.64
N PHE A 102 -5.32 -4.24 -5.94
CA PHE A 102 -4.36 -5.11 -6.63
C PHE A 102 -2.94 -4.91 -6.09
N SER A 103 -2.54 -3.69 -5.72
CA SER A 103 -1.26 -3.49 -5.02
C SER A 103 -1.21 -4.25 -3.70
N ALA A 104 -2.27 -4.23 -2.88
CA ALA A 104 -2.29 -4.99 -1.64
C ALA A 104 -2.09 -6.50 -1.86
N TYR A 105 -2.70 -7.06 -2.91
CA TYR A 105 -2.56 -8.47 -3.24
C TYR A 105 -1.13 -8.81 -3.69
N PHE A 106 -0.58 -8.04 -4.63
CA PHE A 106 0.76 -8.28 -5.13
C PHE A 106 1.81 -8.07 -4.04
N VAL A 107 1.70 -7.02 -3.22
CA VAL A 107 2.62 -6.79 -2.10
C VAL A 107 2.56 -7.94 -1.09
N THR A 108 1.37 -8.45 -0.77
CA THR A 108 1.20 -9.62 0.10
C THR A 108 1.92 -10.85 -0.47
N VAL A 109 1.73 -11.12 -1.77
CA VAL A 109 2.45 -12.21 -2.46
C VAL A 109 3.96 -11.98 -2.43
N GLY A 110 4.42 -10.77 -2.72
CA GLY A 110 5.83 -10.40 -2.63
C GLY A 110 6.41 -10.64 -1.24
N LEU A 111 5.64 -10.35 -0.19
CA LEU A 111 6.06 -10.59 1.20
C LEU A 111 6.15 -12.08 1.50
N MET A 112 5.20 -12.89 1.03
CA MET A 112 5.25 -14.35 1.23
C MET A 112 6.47 -14.99 0.57
N TYR A 113 6.86 -14.52 -0.63
CA TYR A 113 8.02 -15.04 -1.35
C TYR A 113 9.36 -14.40 -0.94
N SER A 114 9.33 -13.35 -0.13
CA SER A 114 10.49 -12.53 0.21
C SER A 114 11.64 -13.26 0.92
N THR A 115 11.35 -14.40 1.54
CA THR A 115 12.36 -15.21 2.25
C THR A 115 13.11 -16.18 1.35
N LYS A 116 12.64 -16.41 0.12
CA LYS A 116 13.20 -17.43 -0.79
C LYS A 116 13.55 -16.91 -2.17
N LEU A 117 12.85 -15.87 -2.63
CA LEU A 117 12.92 -15.44 -4.01
C LEU A 117 14.13 -14.52 -4.23
N LYS A 118 14.93 -14.88 -5.24
CA LYS A 118 16.02 -14.05 -5.76
C LYS A 118 15.61 -13.55 -7.15
N LEU A 119 15.62 -12.23 -7.36
CA LEU A 119 15.37 -11.63 -8.66
C LEU A 119 16.71 -11.30 -9.30
N PHE A 120 16.97 -11.83 -10.50
CA PHE A 120 18.23 -11.62 -11.22
C PHE A 120 19.48 -11.97 -10.39
N GLY A 121 19.37 -13.00 -9.54
CA GLY A 121 20.44 -13.40 -8.61
C GLY A 121 20.54 -12.58 -7.33
N VAL A 122 19.81 -11.47 -7.21
CA VAL A 122 19.81 -10.57 -6.05
C VAL A 122 18.71 -10.95 -5.07
N PHE A 123 19.07 -11.04 -3.78
CA PHE A 123 18.12 -11.29 -2.69
C PHE A 123 17.61 -9.97 -2.11
N PHE A 124 16.35 -9.62 -2.41
CA PHE A 124 15.74 -8.35 -2.03
C PHE A 124 15.11 -8.35 -0.62
N GLY A 125 14.80 -9.54 -0.08
CA GLY A 125 14.27 -9.68 1.28
C GLY A 125 12.86 -9.10 1.51
N PRO A 126 12.43 -9.04 2.79
CA PRO A 126 11.05 -8.77 3.19
C PRO A 126 10.61 -7.32 3.05
N VAL A 127 11.51 -6.40 2.71
CA VAL A 127 11.20 -4.97 2.56
C VAL A 127 11.19 -4.57 1.10
N PHE A 128 12.28 -4.80 0.36
CA PHE A 128 12.39 -4.34 -1.02
C PHE A 128 11.57 -5.18 -2.00
N LEU A 129 11.45 -6.50 -1.79
CA LEU A 129 10.68 -7.34 -2.72
C LEU A 129 9.19 -6.94 -2.73
N PRO A 130 8.50 -6.79 -1.58
CA PRO A 130 7.12 -6.31 -1.57
C PRO A 130 6.96 -4.90 -2.16
N MET A 131 7.92 -3.99 -1.93
CA MET A 131 7.92 -2.66 -2.54
C MET A 131 7.96 -2.72 -4.07
N ILE A 132 8.79 -3.59 -4.65
CA ILE A 132 8.84 -3.81 -6.10
C ILE A 132 7.49 -4.34 -6.61
N PHE A 133 6.84 -5.20 -5.84
CA PHE A 133 5.54 -5.80 -6.20
C PHE A 133 4.37 -4.79 -6.17
N VAL A 134 4.55 -3.58 -5.62
CA VAL A 134 3.58 -2.48 -5.81
C VAL A 134 3.42 -2.16 -7.30
N ILE A 135 4.50 -2.17 -8.08
CA ILE A 135 4.49 -1.81 -9.51
C ILE A 135 3.54 -2.71 -10.32
N PRO A 136 3.71 -4.05 -10.36
CA PRO A 136 2.78 -4.92 -11.08
C PRO A 136 1.36 -4.84 -10.53
N GLY A 137 1.18 -4.60 -9.23
CA GLY A 137 -0.13 -4.40 -8.63
C GLY A 137 -0.86 -3.16 -9.14
N VAL A 138 -0.19 -2.00 -9.15
CA VAL A 138 -0.73 -0.75 -9.71
C VAL A 138 -1.03 -0.90 -11.20
N VAL A 139 -0.09 -1.46 -11.96
CA VAL A 139 -0.26 -1.69 -13.41
C VAL A 139 -1.49 -2.57 -13.66
N THR A 140 -1.61 -3.69 -12.96
CA THR A 140 -2.75 -4.61 -13.11
C THR A 140 -4.06 -3.92 -12.76
N GLY A 141 -4.12 -3.21 -11.63
CA GLY A 141 -5.33 -2.50 -11.21
C GLY A 141 -5.75 -1.39 -12.17
N LEU A 142 -4.79 -0.64 -12.75
CA LEU A 142 -5.07 0.37 -13.78
C LEU A 142 -5.52 -0.25 -15.11
N LEU A 143 -4.92 -1.36 -15.53
CA LEU A 143 -5.33 -2.09 -16.73
C LEU A 143 -6.76 -2.60 -16.61
N ILE A 144 -7.10 -3.27 -15.51
CA ILE A 144 -8.45 -3.77 -15.24
C ILE A 144 -9.45 -2.61 -15.20
N ARG A 145 -9.11 -1.52 -14.51
CA ARG A 145 -9.92 -0.30 -14.48
C ARG A 145 -10.20 0.23 -15.88
N TRP A 146 -9.18 0.31 -16.72
CA TRP A 146 -9.30 0.78 -18.10
C TRP A 146 -10.20 -0.12 -18.94
N VAL A 147 -10.03 -1.44 -18.84
CA VAL A 147 -10.86 -2.43 -19.57
C VAL A 147 -12.34 -2.28 -19.18
N ILE A 148 -12.66 -2.24 -17.89
CA ILE A 148 -14.04 -2.14 -17.41
C ILE A 148 -14.68 -0.82 -17.84
N LEU A 149 -13.97 0.30 -17.72
CA LEU A 149 -14.48 1.61 -18.13
C LEU A 149 -14.71 1.69 -19.64
N LYS A 150 -13.80 1.12 -20.44
CA LYS A 150 -13.94 1.09 -21.89
C LYS A 150 -15.13 0.25 -22.32
N TRP A 151 -15.33 -0.92 -21.70
CA TRP A 151 -16.45 -1.80 -22.02
C TRP A 151 -17.80 -1.18 -21.66
N ARG A 152 -17.90 -0.53 -20.50
CA ARG A 152 -19.13 0.15 -20.06
C ARG A 152 -19.51 1.35 -20.91
N LYS A 153 -18.54 2.14 -21.39
CA LYS A 153 -18.81 3.22 -22.35
C LYS A 153 -19.40 2.69 -23.65
N HIS A 154 -18.92 1.54 -24.12
CA HIS A 154 -19.43 0.91 -25.33
C HIS A 154 -20.89 0.43 -25.19
N GLN A 155 -21.28 -0.07 -24.01
CA GLN A 155 -22.66 -0.51 -23.73
C GLN A 155 -23.67 0.65 -23.64
N VAL A 156 -23.23 1.84 -23.24
CA VAL A 156 -24.10 3.03 -23.15
C VAL A 156 -24.31 3.70 -24.51
N GLN A 157 -23.46 3.39 -25.50
CA GLN A 157 -23.51 3.97 -26.85
C GLN A 157 -24.16 3.06 -27.90
N SER A 158 -24.45 1.79 -27.56
CA SER A 158 -25.18 0.81 -28.38
C SER A 158 -26.65 0.75 -27.99
#